data_AF-A0A3B8LJK4-F1
#
_entry.id   AF-A0A3B8LJK4-F1
#
_cell.length_a   1.000
_cell.length_b   1.000
_cell.length_c   1.000
_cell.angle_alpha   90.00
_cell.angle_beta   90.00
_cell.angle_gamma   90.00
#
_symmetry.space_group_name_H-M   'P 1'
#
loop_
_entity.id
_entity.type
_entity.pdbx_description
1 polymer ?
#
loop_
_entity_poly.entity_id
_entity_poly.type
_entity_poly.pdbx_seq_one_letter_code
_entity_poly.pdbx_strand_id
1 'polypeptide(L)'
;DTGQWRKQPLEQMSQLLTELAQQLAWEYLTQTSLQEILVSGVEALRERIGNGLGDDQSLSEMGIEIVSLRIAGIRPTAEVEKALQMPTRESIQQEADKATFERRALAVERERAIAENELQNRIELARRQEDLIGQEGQNERKRMQEQAESMKIEALAHAQRRKLESESEAESIRLVSDAQMDFEKERVQLYKGLPAQVLIGLTVREFAGQLPDVEHLTISPEMLGPILTRLADAGTKHLEREV
;
A
#
# COMPACT_ATOMS: atom_id res chain seq x y z
N ASP A 1 -38.42 -111.11 -27.88
CA ASP A 1 -37.20 -110.70 -27.17
C ASP A 1 -37.07 -109.20 -27.11
N THR A 2 -37.30 -108.63 -25.92
CA THR A 2 -37.13 -107.20 -25.65
C THR A 2 -35.63 -106.91 -25.62
N GLY A 3 -35.12 -106.26 -26.67
CA GLY A 3 -33.73 -105.83 -26.85
C GLY A 3 -33.30 -104.74 -25.86
N GLN A 4 -33.47 -105.00 -24.56
CA GLN A 4 -32.99 -104.14 -23.50
C GLN A 4 -31.50 -104.41 -23.29
N TRP A 5 -30.70 -103.35 -23.41
CA TRP A 5 -29.27 -103.37 -23.13
C TRP A 5 -29.03 -103.79 -21.67
N ARG A 6 -28.17 -104.79 -21.45
CA ARG A 6 -27.77 -105.25 -20.11
C ARG A 6 -26.65 -104.40 -19.49
N LYS A 7 -26.13 -103.42 -20.24
CA LYS A 7 -25.07 -102.47 -19.86
C LYS A 7 -25.47 -101.08 -20.35
N GLN A 8 -24.68 -100.06 -20.01
CA GLN A 8 -24.81 -98.70 -20.53
C GLN A 8 -23.69 -98.36 -21.54
N PRO A 9 -23.69 -98.91 -22.79
CA PRO A 9 -22.64 -98.66 -23.78
C PRO A 9 -22.40 -97.18 -24.09
N LEU A 10 -23.47 -96.37 -24.16
CA LEU A 10 -23.35 -94.94 -24.47
C LEU A 10 -22.64 -94.16 -23.36
N GLU A 11 -22.85 -94.55 -22.10
CA GLU A 11 -22.15 -93.95 -20.96
C GLU A 11 -20.66 -94.33 -20.97
N GLN A 12 -20.36 -95.59 -21.31
CA GLN A 12 -18.98 -96.07 -21.46
C GLN A 12 -18.24 -95.36 -22.60
N MET A 13 -18.92 -95.10 -23.73
CA MET A 13 -18.36 -94.33 -24.84
C MET A 13 -18.15 -92.86 -24.46
N SER A 14 -19.11 -92.24 -23.76
CA SER A 14 -18.98 -90.87 -23.26
C SER A 14 -17.78 -90.74 -22.30
N GLN A 15 -17.60 -91.72 -21.43
CA GLN A 15 -16.48 -91.78 -20.49
C GLN A 15 -15.14 -91.91 -21.24
N LEU A 16 -15.04 -92.84 -22.19
CA LEU A 16 -13.83 -93.03 -23.00
C LEU A 16 -13.45 -91.76 -23.79
N LEU A 17 -14.41 -91.12 -24.44
CA LEU A 17 -14.18 -89.86 -25.15
C LEU A 17 -13.76 -88.73 -24.21
N THR A 18 -14.34 -88.68 -23.01
CA THR A 18 -13.98 -87.69 -21.99
C THR A 18 -12.54 -87.91 -21.49
N GLU A 19 -12.16 -89.15 -21.22
CA GLU A 19 -10.81 -89.52 -20.75
C GLU A 19 -9.74 -89.19 -21.81
N LEU A 20 -9.97 -89.56 -23.08
CA LEU A 20 -9.06 -89.23 -24.18
C LEU A 20 -8.92 -87.71 -24.38
N ALA A 21 -10.04 -86.98 -24.39
CA ALA A 21 -10.02 -85.53 -24.52
C ALA A 21 -9.31 -84.85 -23.34
N GLN A 22 -9.50 -85.34 -22.11
CA GLN A 22 -8.81 -84.85 -20.93
C GLN A 22 -7.31 -85.12 -21.01
N GLN A 23 -6.88 -86.31 -21.42
CA GLN A 23 -5.47 -86.65 -21.57
C GLN A 23 -4.77 -85.68 -22.53
N LEU A 24 -5.33 -85.47 -23.73
CA LEU A 24 -4.80 -84.55 -24.74
C LEU A 24 -4.78 -83.10 -24.24
N ALA A 25 -5.78 -82.71 -23.45
CA ALA A 25 -5.84 -81.39 -22.83
C ALA A 25 -4.77 -81.19 -21.75
N TRP A 26 -4.59 -82.17 -20.86
CA TRP A 26 -3.56 -82.11 -19.82
C TRP A 26 -2.16 -82.05 -20.40
N GLU A 27 -1.90 -82.80 -21.46
CA GLU A 27 -0.61 -82.76 -22.15
C GLU A 27 -0.32 -81.37 -22.75
N TYR A 28 -1.35 -80.65 -23.21
CA TYR A 28 -1.19 -79.30 -23.75
C TYR A 28 -0.96 -78.27 -22.64
N LEU A 29 -1.78 -78.32 -21.60
CA LEU A 29 -1.74 -77.36 -20.50
C LEU A 29 -0.47 -77.46 -19.66
N THR A 30 0.14 -78.65 -19.56
CA THR A 30 1.38 -78.86 -18.80
C THR A 30 2.64 -78.36 -19.51
N GLN A 31 2.59 -78.22 -20.84
CA GLN A 31 3.72 -77.80 -21.67
C GLN A 31 3.66 -76.33 -22.11
N THR A 32 2.54 -75.65 -21.87
CA THR A 32 2.27 -74.29 -22.37
C THR A 32 2.19 -73.29 -21.23
N SER A 33 2.72 -72.08 -21.43
CA SER A 33 2.63 -71.04 -20.40
C SER A 33 1.20 -70.53 -20.22
N LEU A 34 0.86 -70.04 -19.02
CA LEU A 34 -0.46 -69.47 -18.75
C LEU A 34 -0.81 -68.32 -19.71
N GLN A 35 0.17 -67.50 -20.08
CA GLN A 35 -0.04 -66.38 -21.00
C GLN A 35 -0.44 -66.86 -22.39
N GLU A 36 0.27 -67.84 -22.96
CA GLU A 36 -0.06 -68.42 -24.27
C GLU A 36 -1.41 -69.13 -24.24
N ILE A 37 -1.73 -69.83 -23.15
CA ILE A 37 -3.04 -70.48 -22.96
C ILE A 37 -4.18 -69.45 -23.00
N LEU A 38 -4.02 -68.31 -22.34
CA LEU A 38 -5.06 -67.27 -22.29
C LEU A 38 -5.19 -66.48 -23.59
N VAL A 39 -4.12 -66.36 -24.39
CA VAL A 39 -4.12 -65.61 -25.65
C VAL A 39 -4.63 -66.45 -26.82
N SER A 40 -4.13 -67.67 -26.98
CA SER A 40 -4.39 -68.52 -28.17
C SER A 40 -4.73 -69.97 -27.83
N GLY A 41 -4.87 -70.31 -26.55
CA GLY A 41 -4.99 -71.70 -26.12
C GLY A 41 -6.28 -72.39 -26.56
N VAL A 42 -7.39 -71.67 -26.78
CA VAL A 42 -8.66 -72.28 -27.21
C VAL A 42 -8.54 -72.91 -28.59
N GLU A 43 -7.88 -72.25 -29.52
CA GLU A 43 -7.70 -72.75 -30.89
C GLU A 43 -6.70 -73.91 -30.93
N ALA A 44 -5.54 -73.73 -30.30
CA ALA A 44 -4.51 -74.77 -30.22
C ALA A 44 -5.03 -76.04 -29.54
N LEU A 45 -5.80 -75.90 -28.46
CA LEU A 45 -6.39 -77.04 -27.75
C LEU A 45 -7.46 -77.75 -28.60
N ARG A 46 -8.27 -76.99 -29.37
CA ARG A 46 -9.28 -77.55 -30.27
C ARG A 46 -8.62 -78.37 -31.37
N GLU A 47 -7.58 -77.85 -32.01
CA GLU A 47 -6.84 -78.59 -33.04
C GLU A 47 -6.19 -79.84 -32.48
N ARG A 48 -5.55 -79.74 -31.30
CA ARG A 48 -4.89 -80.88 -30.67
C ARG A 48 -5.85 -82.01 -30.31
N ILE A 49 -6.97 -81.68 -29.67
CA ILE A 49 -7.99 -82.68 -29.31
C ILE A 49 -8.66 -83.23 -30.57
N GLY A 50 -8.94 -82.37 -31.56
CA GLY A 50 -9.55 -82.78 -32.82
C GLY A 50 -8.72 -83.81 -33.58
N ASN A 51 -7.41 -83.53 -33.74
CA ASN A 51 -6.48 -84.45 -34.39
C ASN A 51 -6.30 -85.73 -33.56
N GLY A 52 -6.09 -85.60 -32.24
CA GLY A 52 -5.86 -86.76 -31.38
C GLY A 52 -7.06 -87.72 -31.28
N LEU A 53 -8.30 -87.20 -31.31
CA LEU A 53 -9.50 -88.05 -31.39
C LEU A 53 -9.73 -88.59 -32.82
N GLY A 54 -9.35 -87.84 -33.86
CA GLY A 54 -9.45 -88.30 -35.25
C GLY A 54 -8.48 -89.43 -35.58
N ASP A 55 -7.30 -89.42 -34.96
CA ASP A 55 -6.21 -90.40 -35.19
C ASP A 55 -6.30 -91.63 -34.25
N ASP A 56 -7.25 -91.68 -33.31
CA ASP A 56 -7.37 -92.78 -32.35
C ASP A 56 -7.95 -94.05 -33.01
N GLN A 57 -7.11 -95.07 -33.12
CA GLN A 57 -7.47 -96.35 -33.75
C GLN A 57 -8.62 -97.06 -33.03
N SER A 58 -8.75 -96.91 -31.71
CA SER A 58 -9.83 -97.54 -30.94
C SER A 58 -11.20 -96.97 -31.32
N LEU A 59 -11.27 -95.67 -31.61
CA LEU A 59 -12.50 -95.01 -32.08
C LEU A 59 -12.87 -95.48 -33.48
N SER A 60 -11.89 -95.60 -34.38
CA SER A 60 -12.11 -96.14 -35.73
C SER A 60 -12.56 -97.60 -35.71
N GLU A 61 -11.98 -98.44 -34.85
CA GLU A 61 -12.36 -99.85 -34.71
C GLU A 61 -13.78 -100.01 -34.15
N MET A 62 -14.25 -99.06 -33.34
CA MET A 62 -15.63 -98.98 -32.87
C MET A 62 -16.61 -98.38 -33.90
N GLY A 63 -16.12 -97.88 -35.04
CA GLY A 63 -16.95 -97.23 -36.08
C GLY A 63 -17.44 -95.83 -35.68
N ILE A 64 -16.70 -95.11 -34.85
CA ILE A 64 -17.02 -93.76 -34.38
C ILE A 64 -16.26 -92.74 -35.24
N GLU A 65 -16.97 -91.75 -35.78
CA GLU A 65 -16.41 -90.62 -36.51
C GLU A 65 -16.68 -89.31 -35.76
N ILE A 66 -15.65 -88.48 -35.61
CA ILE A 66 -15.75 -87.16 -34.97
C ILE A 66 -16.16 -86.12 -36.01
N VAL A 67 -17.41 -85.69 -35.98
CA VAL A 67 -17.95 -84.71 -36.94
C VAL A 67 -17.55 -83.27 -36.60
N SER A 68 -17.55 -82.91 -35.32
CA SER A 68 -17.18 -81.57 -34.88
C SER A 68 -16.75 -81.54 -33.43
N LEU A 69 -15.83 -80.62 -33.11
CA LEU A 69 -15.38 -80.36 -31.75
C LEU A 69 -15.49 -78.86 -31.46
N ARG A 70 -16.04 -78.53 -30.28
CA ARG A 70 -16.13 -77.17 -29.78
C ARG A 70 -15.60 -77.09 -28.36
N ILE A 71 -14.74 -76.11 -28.11
CA ILE A 71 -14.27 -75.73 -26.78
C ILE A 71 -14.99 -74.45 -26.38
N ALA A 72 -15.66 -74.47 -25.22
CA ALA A 72 -16.44 -73.33 -24.73
C ALA A 72 -15.56 -72.12 -24.38
N GLY A 73 -14.34 -72.38 -23.92
CA GLY A 73 -13.34 -71.38 -23.59
C GLY A 73 -12.40 -71.88 -22.51
N ILE A 74 -11.28 -71.19 -22.34
CA ILE A 74 -10.35 -71.42 -21.23
C ILE A 74 -10.45 -70.20 -20.33
N ARG A 75 -10.76 -70.42 -19.05
CA ARG A 75 -10.85 -69.35 -18.05
C ARG A 75 -10.01 -69.73 -16.84
N PRO A 76 -9.18 -68.81 -16.32
CA PRO A 76 -8.51 -69.02 -15.05
C PRO A 76 -9.56 -69.08 -13.93
N THR A 77 -9.19 -69.69 -12.81
CA THR A 77 -10.00 -69.59 -11.59
C THR A 77 -10.04 -68.14 -11.09
N ALA A 78 -11.07 -67.77 -10.34
CA ALA A 78 -11.25 -66.39 -9.87
C ALA A 78 -10.04 -65.85 -9.06
N GLU A 79 -9.35 -66.74 -8.33
CA GLU A 79 -8.13 -66.39 -7.59
C GLU A 79 -6.98 -66.01 -8.54
N VAL A 80 -6.75 -66.81 -9.59
CA VAL A 80 -5.71 -66.56 -10.59
C VAL A 80 -6.06 -65.34 -11.45
N GLU A 81 -7.32 -65.18 -11.83
CA GLU A 81 -7.79 -64.01 -12.57
C GLU A 81 -7.53 -62.73 -11.77
N LYS A 82 -7.88 -62.73 -10.48
CA LYS A 82 -7.59 -61.62 -9.57
C LYS A 82 -6.09 -61.36 -9.51
N ALA A 83 -5.27 -62.40 -9.37
CA ALA A 83 -3.82 -62.27 -9.32
C ALA A 83 -3.22 -61.66 -10.59
N LEU A 84 -3.70 -62.07 -11.77
CA LEU A 84 -3.28 -61.50 -13.06
C LEU A 84 -3.67 -60.02 -13.21
N GLN A 85 -4.76 -59.58 -12.57
CA GLN A 85 -5.17 -58.18 -12.60
C GLN A 85 -4.38 -57.29 -11.62
N MET A 86 -3.81 -57.85 -10.54
CA MET A 86 -3.16 -57.05 -9.49
C MET A 86 -2.05 -56.12 -10.00
N PRO A 87 -1.08 -56.56 -10.83
CA PRO A 87 0.02 -55.69 -11.28
C PRO A 87 -0.48 -54.49 -12.09
N THR A 88 -1.47 -54.71 -12.96
CA THR A 88 -2.10 -53.64 -13.75
C THR A 88 -2.83 -52.65 -12.84
N ARG A 89 -3.57 -53.15 -11.85
CA ARG A 89 -4.25 -52.26 -10.88
C ARG A 89 -3.25 -51.45 -10.06
N GLU A 90 -2.15 -52.06 -9.64
CA GLU A 90 -1.11 -51.40 -8.87
C GLU A 90 -0.39 -50.32 -9.69
N SER A 91 -0.01 -50.61 -10.94
CA SER A 91 0.61 -49.60 -11.83
C SER A 91 -0.28 -48.38 -12.06
N ILE A 92 -1.58 -48.59 -12.29
CA ILE A 92 -2.56 -47.49 -12.41
C ILE A 92 -2.62 -46.67 -11.11
N GLN A 93 -2.62 -47.34 -9.96
CA GLN A 93 -2.63 -46.65 -8.67
C GLN A 93 -1.36 -45.83 -8.45
N GLN A 94 -0.19 -46.39 -8.74
CA GLN A 94 1.10 -45.70 -8.65
C GLN A 94 1.16 -44.47 -9.57
N GLU A 95 0.61 -44.58 -10.80
CA GLU A 95 0.54 -43.45 -11.73
C GLU A 95 -0.38 -42.33 -11.22
N ALA A 96 -1.54 -42.69 -10.65
CA ALA A 96 -2.46 -41.72 -10.05
C ALA A 96 -1.83 -41.00 -8.84
N ASP A 97 -1.11 -41.73 -7.99
CA ASP A 97 -0.41 -41.16 -6.83
C ASP A 97 0.73 -40.24 -7.27
N LYS A 98 1.50 -40.64 -8.29
CA LYS A 98 2.54 -39.79 -8.89
C LYS A 98 1.97 -38.49 -9.44
N ALA A 99 0.87 -38.55 -10.20
CA ALA A 99 0.21 -37.36 -10.72
C ALA A 99 -0.27 -36.43 -9.59
N THR A 100 -0.75 -37.01 -8.48
CA THR A 100 -1.15 -36.23 -7.30
C THR A 100 0.05 -35.56 -6.63
N PHE A 101 1.16 -36.28 -6.49
CA PHE A 101 2.40 -35.73 -5.94
C PHE A 101 2.95 -34.59 -6.79
N GLU A 102 3.03 -34.76 -8.10
CA GLU A 102 3.51 -33.72 -9.04
C GLU A 102 2.67 -32.44 -8.97
N ARG A 103 1.34 -32.58 -8.90
CA ARG A 103 0.44 -31.42 -8.72
C ARG A 103 0.71 -30.68 -7.40
N ARG A 104 0.96 -31.42 -6.30
CA ARG A 104 1.28 -30.81 -5.00
C ARG A 104 2.64 -30.14 -5.02
N ALA A 105 3.64 -30.76 -5.64
CA ALA A 105 4.98 -30.19 -5.77
C ALA A 105 4.94 -28.85 -6.53
N LEU A 106 4.22 -28.80 -7.65
CA LEU A 106 4.04 -27.56 -8.42
C LEU A 106 3.31 -26.47 -7.61
N ALA A 107 2.31 -26.84 -6.82
CA ALA A 107 1.60 -25.89 -5.96
C ALA A 107 2.53 -25.28 -4.91
N VAL A 108 3.36 -26.10 -4.25
CA VAL A 108 4.34 -25.64 -3.26
C VAL A 108 5.42 -24.76 -3.90
N GLU A 109 5.91 -25.11 -5.08
CA GLU A 109 6.87 -24.31 -5.82
C GLU A 109 6.30 -22.92 -6.17
N ARG A 110 5.05 -22.86 -6.62
CA ARG A 110 4.35 -21.59 -6.87
C ARG A 110 4.18 -20.77 -5.60
N GLU A 111 3.80 -21.39 -4.48
CA GLU A 111 3.67 -20.70 -3.21
C GLU A 111 5.00 -20.09 -2.76
N ARG A 112 6.09 -20.85 -2.89
CA ARG A 112 7.44 -20.34 -2.61
C ARG A 112 7.81 -19.17 -3.52
N ALA A 113 7.54 -19.26 -4.82
CA ALA A 113 7.81 -18.19 -5.77
C ALA A 113 6.99 -16.93 -5.45
N ILE A 114 5.72 -17.08 -5.06
CA ILE A 114 4.90 -15.95 -4.62
C ILE A 114 5.51 -15.30 -3.37
N ALA A 115 5.88 -16.10 -2.36
CA ALA A 115 6.48 -15.59 -1.13
C ALA A 115 7.82 -14.87 -1.37
N GLU A 116 8.68 -15.39 -2.26
CA GLU A 116 9.94 -14.74 -2.64
C GLU A 116 9.70 -13.40 -3.36
N ASN A 117 8.75 -13.36 -4.31
CA ASN A 117 8.35 -12.11 -4.98
C ASN A 117 7.77 -11.09 -4.01
N GLU A 118 6.91 -11.52 -3.08
CA GLU A 118 6.37 -10.63 -2.05
C GLU A 118 7.46 -10.05 -1.14
N LEU A 119 8.42 -10.88 -0.71
CA LEU A 119 9.54 -10.41 0.10
C LEU A 119 10.37 -9.39 -0.67
N GLN A 120 10.67 -9.66 -1.95
CA GLN A 120 11.39 -8.73 -2.81
C GLN A 120 10.65 -7.39 -2.97
N ASN A 121 9.33 -7.43 -3.19
CA ASN A 121 8.50 -6.24 -3.26
C ASN A 121 8.55 -5.43 -1.95
N ARG A 122 8.49 -6.10 -0.79
CA ARG A 122 8.60 -5.42 0.52
C ARG A 122 9.96 -4.76 0.70
N ILE A 123 11.05 -5.41 0.29
CA ILE A 123 12.41 -4.84 0.34
C ILE A 123 12.50 -3.60 -0.56
N GLU A 124 11.96 -3.67 -1.77
CA GLU A 124 11.99 -2.54 -2.71
C GLU A 124 11.17 -1.35 -2.17
N LEU A 125 9.97 -1.61 -1.64
CA LEU A 125 9.15 -0.57 -1.02
C LEU A 125 9.86 0.09 0.17
N ALA A 126 10.50 -0.71 1.04
CA ALA A 126 11.26 -0.18 2.17
C ALA A 126 12.40 0.74 1.72
N ARG A 127 13.14 0.38 0.66
CA ARG A 127 14.19 1.24 0.09
C ARG A 127 13.63 2.55 -0.46
N ARG A 128 12.55 2.49 -1.25
CA ARG A 128 11.90 3.70 -1.77
C ARG A 128 11.40 4.61 -0.66
N GLN A 129 10.94 4.03 0.45
CA GLN A 129 10.49 4.79 1.60
C GLN A 129 11.66 5.45 2.36
N GLU A 130 12.79 4.76 2.50
CA GLU A 130 14.02 5.35 3.05
C GLU A 130 14.49 6.55 2.19
N ASP A 131 14.51 6.38 0.86
CA ASP A 131 14.85 7.45 -0.08
C ASP A 131 13.91 8.65 0.03
N LEU A 132 12.59 8.40 0.12
CA LEU A 132 11.58 9.45 0.26
C LEU A 132 11.78 10.25 1.55
N ILE A 133 11.95 9.57 2.70
CA ILE A 133 12.21 10.23 3.99
C ILE A 133 13.51 11.04 3.92
N GLY A 134 14.54 10.52 3.26
CA GLY A 134 15.79 11.24 3.02
C GLY A 134 15.59 12.53 2.23
N GLN A 135 14.79 12.48 1.16
CA GLN A 135 14.46 13.66 0.34
C GLN A 135 13.60 14.67 1.11
N GLU A 136 12.58 14.20 1.83
CA GLU A 136 11.73 15.06 2.66
C GLU A 136 12.55 15.78 3.73
N GLY A 137 13.46 15.08 4.40
CA GLY A 137 14.37 15.67 5.38
C GLY A 137 15.30 16.73 4.78
N GLN A 138 15.82 16.51 3.56
CA GLN A 138 16.62 17.51 2.85
C GLN A 138 15.80 18.73 2.45
N ASN A 139 14.58 18.51 1.93
CA ASN A 139 13.68 19.58 1.53
C ASN A 139 13.26 20.44 2.72
N GLU A 140 12.96 19.82 3.87
CA GLU A 140 12.58 20.54 5.08
C GLU A 140 13.75 21.35 5.65
N ARG A 141 14.97 20.80 5.66
CA ARG A 141 16.18 21.55 6.03
C ARG A 141 16.38 22.77 5.13
N LYS A 142 16.23 22.61 3.82
CA LYS A 142 16.36 23.70 2.86
C LYS A 142 15.29 24.78 3.09
N ARG A 143 14.03 24.39 3.31
CA ARG A 143 12.93 25.31 3.61
C ARG A 143 13.20 26.11 4.89
N MET A 144 13.66 25.46 5.95
CA MET A 144 14.01 26.12 7.21
C MET A 144 15.17 27.11 7.04
N GLN A 145 16.18 26.76 6.22
CA GLN A 145 17.28 27.66 5.89
C GLN A 145 16.80 28.89 5.11
N GLU A 146 15.99 28.69 4.06
CA GLU A 146 15.41 29.78 3.26
C GLU A 146 14.54 30.70 4.12
N GLN A 147 13.73 30.13 5.02
CA GLN A 147 12.91 30.92 5.95
C GLN A 147 13.77 31.73 6.93
N ALA A 148 14.81 31.14 7.52
CA ALA A 148 15.73 31.85 8.40
C ALA A 148 16.48 32.98 7.68
N GLU A 149 16.89 32.75 6.42
CA GLU A 149 17.53 33.77 5.59
C GLU A 149 16.56 34.90 5.25
N SER A 150 15.31 34.59 4.88
CA SER A 150 14.26 35.58 4.66
C SER A 150 14.01 36.44 5.91
N MET A 151 13.87 35.82 7.09
CA MET A 151 13.68 36.55 8.35
C MET A 151 14.88 37.44 8.68
N LYS A 152 16.10 36.99 8.38
CA LYS A 152 17.31 37.79 8.56
C LYS A 152 17.31 39.01 7.64
N ILE A 153 16.98 38.83 6.36
CA ILE A 153 16.88 39.92 5.38
C ILE A 153 15.83 40.94 5.82
N GLU A 154 14.65 40.48 6.24
CA GLU A 154 13.57 41.33 6.72
C GLU A 154 13.98 42.12 7.97
N ALA A 155 14.62 41.47 8.95
CA ALA A 155 15.11 42.15 10.16
C ALA A 155 16.17 43.21 9.84
N LEU A 156 17.10 42.92 8.91
CA LEU A 156 18.11 43.88 8.45
C LEU A 156 17.48 45.07 7.72
N ALA A 157 16.51 44.81 6.83
CA ALA A 157 15.77 45.85 6.12
C ALA A 157 15.01 46.75 7.10
N HIS A 158 14.34 46.18 8.10
CA HIS A 158 13.67 46.95 9.16
C HIS A 158 14.64 47.77 10.01
N ALA A 159 15.82 47.25 10.32
CA ALA A 159 16.84 47.99 11.07
C ALA A 159 17.41 49.16 10.23
N GLN A 160 17.70 48.93 8.95
CA GLN A 160 18.13 49.98 8.02
C GLN A 160 17.08 51.07 7.84
N ARG A 161 15.80 50.69 7.67
CA ARG A 161 14.69 51.64 7.55
C ARG A 161 14.57 52.53 8.79
N ARG A 162 14.57 51.93 9.98
CA ARG A 162 14.54 52.70 11.24
C ARG A 162 15.73 53.63 11.40
N LYS A 163 16.93 53.18 11.03
CA LYS A 163 18.13 54.03 11.05
C LYS A 163 17.98 55.23 10.13
N LEU A 164 17.54 55.01 8.89
CA LEU A 164 17.32 56.08 7.90
C LEU A 164 16.25 57.08 8.36
N GLU A 165 15.15 56.59 8.93
CA GLU A 165 14.08 57.43 9.51
C GLU A 165 14.63 58.28 10.67
N SER A 166 15.37 57.70 11.61
CA SER A 166 15.98 58.44 12.73
C SER A 166 17.02 59.47 12.27
N GLU A 167 17.83 59.15 11.25
CA GLU A 167 18.79 60.09 10.65
C GLU A 167 18.06 61.26 9.97
N SER A 168 17.02 60.97 9.19
CA SER A 168 16.20 61.99 8.50
C SER A 168 15.45 62.88 9.49
N GLU A 169 14.94 62.32 10.58
CA GLU A 169 14.26 63.06 11.64
C GLU A 169 15.24 63.95 12.42
N ALA A 170 16.42 63.45 12.76
CA ALA A 170 17.47 64.25 13.41
C ALA A 170 17.94 65.41 12.51
N GLU A 171 18.09 65.18 11.20
CA GLU A 171 18.41 66.22 10.24
C GLU A 171 17.29 67.26 10.13
N SER A 172 16.04 66.83 10.08
CA SER A 172 14.87 67.72 10.07
C SER A 172 14.78 68.58 11.33
N ILE A 173 14.97 67.97 12.51
CA ILE A 173 15.00 68.70 13.79
C ILE A 173 16.13 69.71 13.80
N ARG A 174 17.33 69.35 13.31
CA ARG A 174 18.46 70.29 13.22
C ARG A 174 18.14 71.47 12.32
N LEU A 175 17.64 71.24 11.12
CA LEU A 175 17.28 72.30 10.17
C LEU A 175 16.23 73.27 10.75
N VAL A 176 15.19 72.74 11.39
CA VAL A 176 14.15 73.55 12.05
C VAL A 176 14.73 74.29 13.26
N SER A 177 15.54 73.62 14.09
CA SER A 177 16.15 74.21 15.28
C SER A 177 17.12 75.32 14.93
N ASP A 178 17.95 75.13 13.90
CA ASP A 178 18.88 76.14 13.39
C ASP A 178 18.11 77.36 12.85
N ALA A 179 17.06 77.13 12.06
CA ALA A 179 16.19 78.21 11.57
C ALA A 179 15.50 78.97 12.73
N GLN A 180 15.02 78.26 13.75
CA GLN A 180 14.44 78.87 14.96
C GLN A 180 15.50 79.65 15.75
N MET A 181 16.69 79.10 15.95
CA MET A 181 17.77 79.79 16.65
C MET A 181 18.18 81.07 15.92
N ASP A 182 18.22 81.06 14.59
CA ASP A 182 18.55 82.25 13.79
C ASP A 182 17.43 83.30 13.88
N PHE A 183 16.17 82.88 13.79
CA PHE A 183 15.03 83.77 14.04
C PHE A 183 15.06 84.37 15.46
N GLU A 184 15.35 83.56 16.48
CA GLU A 184 15.49 84.00 17.87
C GLU A 184 16.65 84.99 18.05
N LYS A 185 17.79 84.76 17.40
CA LYS A 185 18.92 85.71 17.41
C LYS A 185 18.52 87.05 16.81
N GLU A 186 17.83 87.06 15.67
CA GLU A 186 17.33 88.28 15.02
C GLU A 186 16.32 89.01 15.93
N ARG A 187 15.39 88.26 16.54
CA ARG A 187 14.41 88.77 17.49
C ARG A 187 15.07 89.42 18.71
N VAL A 188 16.04 88.74 19.33
CA VAL A 188 16.80 89.27 20.46
C VAL A 188 17.64 90.49 20.06
N GLN A 189 18.21 90.53 18.85
CA GLN A 189 18.93 91.70 18.36
C GLN A 189 18.02 92.92 18.20
N LEU A 190 16.80 92.75 17.68
CA LEU A 190 15.82 93.83 17.54
C LEU A 190 15.45 94.43 18.91
N TYR A 191 15.44 93.61 19.97
CA TYR A 191 15.11 94.03 21.33
C TYR A 191 16.24 94.74 22.08
N LYS A 192 17.52 94.57 21.69
CA LYS A 192 18.67 95.19 22.37
C LYS A 192 18.64 96.73 22.42
N GLY A 193 17.92 97.38 21.50
CA GLY A 193 17.83 98.83 21.41
C GLY A 193 16.55 99.45 22.00
N LEU A 194 15.62 98.65 22.54
CA LEU A 194 14.30 99.13 22.96
C LEU A 194 14.28 99.53 24.46
N PRO A 195 13.53 100.59 24.84
CA PRO A 195 13.34 100.97 26.24
C PRO A 195 12.60 99.88 27.05
N ALA A 196 12.93 99.74 28.34
CA ALA A 196 12.41 98.68 29.21
C ALA A 196 10.87 98.59 29.26
N GLN A 197 10.17 99.73 29.14
CA GLN A 197 8.70 99.76 29.13
C GLN A 197 8.11 99.07 27.89
N VAL A 198 8.78 99.15 26.74
CA VAL A 198 8.32 98.52 25.48
C VAL A 198 8.52 97.01 25.51
N LEU A 199 9.60 96.54 26.13
CA LEU A 199 9.83 95.10 26.34
C LEU A 199 8.76 94.48 27.23
N ILE A 200 8.35 95.16 28.30
CA ILE A 200 7.25 94.70 29.17
C ILE A 200 5.92 94.67 28.40
N GLY A 201 5.65 95.65 27.53
CA GLY A 201 4.45 95.64 26.70
C GLY A 201 4.42 94.48 25.68
N LEU A 202 5.57 94.16 25.08
CA LEU A 202 5.69 93.04 24.15
C LEU A 202 5.57 91.68 24.85
N THR A 203 6.16 91.50 26.04
CA THR A 203 6.02 90.25 26.80
C THR A 203 4.59 90.02 27.27
N VAL A 204 3.86 91.06 27.68
CA VAL A 204 2.43 90.96 28.00
C VAL A 204 1.61 90.55 26.77
N ARG A 205 1.94 91.08 25.58
CA ARG A 205 1.27 90.71 24.32
C ARG A 205 1.54 89.26 23.92
N GLU A 206 2.79 88.81 24.00
CA GLU A 206 3.17 87.44 23.66
C GLU A 206 2.55 86.43 24.63
N PHE A 207 2.55 86.75 25.93
CA PHE A 207 1.87 85.96 26.95
C PHE A 207 0.36 85.90 26.72
N ALA A 208 -0.28 87.03 26.35
CA ALA A 208 -1.71 87.06 26.03
C ALA A 208 -2.07 86.19 24.82
N GLY A 209 -1.17 86.07 23.83
CA GLY A 209 -1.37 85.22 22.65
C GLY A 209 -1.14 83.71 22.87
N GLN A 210 -0.46 83.34 23.97
CA GLN A 210 -0.22 81.93 24.34
C GLN A 210 -1.18 81.43 25.42
N LEU A 211 -2.09 82.27 25.93
CA LEU A 211 -3.14 81.83 26.83
C LEU A 211 -4.18 81.01 26.03
N PRO A 212 -4.57 79.81 26.51
CA PRO A 212 -5.71 79.09 25.95
C PRO A 212 -6.98 79.94 26.06
N ASP A 213 -7.96 79.76 25.17
CA ASP A 213 -9.22 80.52 25.17
C ASP A 213 -9.88 80.49 26.57
N VAL A 214 -9.74 81.58 27.32
CA VAL A 214 -10.28 81.70 28.68
C VAL A 214 -11.74 82.14 28.56
N GLU A 215 -12.67 81.19 28.46
CA GLU A 215 -14.11 81.48 28.33
C GLU A 215 -14.69 82.21 29.56
N HIS A 216 -14.06 82.09 30.74
CA HIS A 216 -14.52 82.73 31.97
C HIS A 216 -13.35 83.31 32.77
N LEU A 217 -13.23 84.64 32.77
CA LEU A 217 -12.34 85.38 33.67
C LEU A 217 -13.08 85.69 34.98
N THR A 218 -12.87 84.85 36.00
CA THR A 218 -13.41 85.10 37.35
C THR A 218 -12.62 86.21 38.02
N ILE A 219 -13.07 87.45 37.87
CA ILE A 219 -12.54 88.59 38.64
C ILE A 219 -13.16 88.53 40.03
N SER A 220 -12.38 88.15 41.03
CA SER A 220 -12.83 88.12 42.42
C SER A 220 -12.85 89.53 43.03
N PRO A 221 -13.75 89.83 44.00
CA PRO A 221 -13.93 91.17 44.56
C PRO A 221 -12.65 91.78 45.17
N GLU A 222 -11.71 90.94 45.59
CA GLU A 222 -10.44 91.39 46.17
C GLU A 222 -9.51 92.05 45.12
N MET A 223 -9.67 91.72 43.83
CA MET A 223 -8.90 92.28 42.71
C MET A 223 -9.51 93.57 42.15
N LEU A 224 -10.83 93.75 42.25
CA LEU A 224 -11.54 94.96 41.82
C LEU A 224 -11.36 96.13 42.78
N GLY A 225 -11.26 95.85 44.09
CA GLY A 225 -11.13 96.86 45.13
C GLY A 225 -9.99 97.86 44.85
N PRO A 226 -8.72 97.42 44.67
CA PRO A 226 -7.60 98.33 44.46
C PRO A 226 -7.69 99.17 43.18
N ILE A 227 -8.32 98.64 42.13
CA ILE A 227 -8.46 99.31 40.82
C ILE A 227 -9.55 100.39 40.91
N LEU A 228 -10.68 100.11 41.56
CA LEU A 228 -11.74 101.09 41.79
C LEU A 228 -11.29 102.19 42.75
N THR A 229 -10.52 101.87 43.79
CA THR A 229 -9.97 102.91 44.69
C THR A 229 -9.00 103.82 43.95
N ARG A 230 -8.13 103.28 43.06
CA ARG A 230 -7.22 104.11 42.24
C ARG A 230 -7.95 104.95 41.19
N LEU A 231 -9.07 104.45 40.64
CA LEU A 231 -9.91 105.21 39.71
C LEU A 231 -10.67 106.33 40.44
N ALA A 232 -11.17 106.05 41.65
CA ALA A 232 -11.81 107.04 42.51
C ALA A 232 -10.81 108.12 42.94
N ASP A 233 -9.58 107.75 43.34
CA ASP A 233 -8.49 108.70 43.65
C ASP A 233 -8.05 109.54 42.45
N ALA A 234 -8.17 109.01 41.22
CA ALA A 234 -7.90 109.76 40.00
C ALA A 234 -9.04 110.72 39.64
N GLY A 235 -10.30 110.33 39.89
CA GLY A 235 -11.48 111.17 39.69
C GLY A 235 -11.62 112.30 40.72
N THR A 236 -11.28 112.05 41.98
CA THR A 236 -11.26 113.08 43.04
C THR A 236 -10.15 114.11 42.82
N LYS A 237 -8.99 113.70 42.31
CA LYS A 237 -7.94 114.63 41.84
C LYS A 237 -8.36 115.50 40.65
N HIS A 238 -9.35 115.09 39.87
CA HIS A 238 -9.89 115.90 38.77
C HIS A 238 -10.89 116.96 39.27
N LEU A 239 -11.68 116.62 40.30
CA LEU A 239 -12.66 117.53 40.91
C LEU A 239 -12.04 118.52 41.92
N GLU A 240 -10.90 118.19 42.55
CA GLU A 240 -10.09 119.14 43.35
C GLU A 240 -9.29 120.14 42.48
N ARG A 241 -9.38 120.07 41.15
CA ARG A 241 -8.75 121.01 40.22
C ARG A 241 -9.71 122.09 39.68
N GLU A 242 -11.00 122.04 40.02
CA GLU A 242 -12.05 122.97 39.55
C GLU A 242 -12.79 123.73 40.69
N VAL A 243 -12.20 123.82 41.89
CA VAL A 243 -12.57 124.77 42.97
C VAL A 243 -11.31 125.48 43.46
#